data_AF-A0A1N6F7A7-F1
#
_entry.id   AF-A0A1N6F7A7-F1
#
_cell.length_a   1.000
_cell.length_b   1.000
_cell.length_c   1.000
_cell.angle_alpha   90.00
_cell.angle_beta   90.00
_cell.angle_gamma   90.00
#
_symmetry.space_group_name_H-M   'P 1'
#
loop_
_entity.id
_entity.type
_entity.pdbx_description
1 polymer ?
#
loop_
_entity_poly.entity_id
_entity_poly.type
_entity_poly.pdbx_seq_one_letter_code
_entity_poly.pdbx_strand_id
1 'polypeptide(L)'
;MSEKLQKVLARAGMGSRREMEGYIQSGRVSVNGVVAKLGDRLDDPSALVRVDGHTVPLSASSDSVCRVLAYNKPEGELCTRSDPEGRRTVFDRLPKLKDARWVAVGRLDANTSGLMLFTTDGELANRLMHPSRQVQREYMVRVFGEVNEDMVRKLVAGVELEDGVARFEDVVYAGGEGMNHTFYVVITEGRNREVRRLWETQGVTVSRLKRVRYGDIYLEKDLPRGGWREMELKEVNYLREMVEMKPESQTVITPEDQKRKKSRQKIRRAVRRYEERIDDTKDKPKKARQARRGNAPAAGPKGSGPKKGNQRPVAPRGKGKPRTRK
;
A
#
# COMPACT_ATOMS: atom_id res chain seq x y z
N MET A 1 -9.58 -22.63 -11.89
CA MET A 1 -8.13 -22.74 -11.64
C MET A 1 -7.94 -22.70 -10.13
N SER A 2 -7.39 -23.76 -9.56
CA SER A 2 -7.20 -23.90 -8.11
C SER A 2 -6.21 -22.86 -7.56
N GLU A 3 -6.54 -22.13 -6.49
CA GLU A 3 -5.61 -21.21 -5.82
C GLU A 3 -5.51 -21.49 -4.32
N LYS A 4 -4.31 -21.30 -3.73
CA LYS A 4 -4.13 -21.44 -2.27
C LYS A 4 -5.06 -20.49 -1.51
N LEU A 5 -5.75 -20.98 -0.49
CA LEU A 5 -6.79 -20.22 0.23
C LEU A 5 -6.25 -18.91 0.81
N GLN A 6 -5.03 -18.91 1.38
CA GLN A 6 -4.40 -17.70 1.90
C GLN A 6 -4.13 -16.64 0.81
N LYS A 7 -3.93 -17.07 -0.45
CA LYS A 7 -3.73 -16.14 -1.59
C LYS A 7 -5.05 -15.48 -1.96
N VAL A 8 -6.15 -16.24 -1.93
CA VAL A 8 -7.51 -15.75 -2.20
C VAL A 8 -7.94 -14.75 -1.12
N LEU A 9 -7.83 -15.11 0.16
CA LEU A 9 -8.19 -14.25 1.28
C LEU A 9 -7.35 -12.95 1.32
N ALA A 10 -6.04 -13.04 1.07
CA ALA A 10 -5.18 -11.87 1.04
C ALA A 10 -5.50 -10.92 -0.13
N ARG A 11 -6.10 -11.42 -1.21
CA ARG A 11 -6.56 -10.60 -2.35
C ARG A 11 -7.86 -9.87 -2.02
N ALA A 12 -8.78 -10.56 -1.34
CA ALA A 12 -10.03 -9.99 -0.81
C ALA A 12 -9.81 -8.98 0.34
N GLY A 13 -8.56 -8.64 0.67
CA GLY A 13 -8.24 -7.62 1.65
C GLY A 13 -8.22 -8.08 3.11
N MET A 14 -8.41 -9.38 3.38
CA MET A 14 -8.53 -9.92 4.75
C MET A 14 -7.22 -9.88 5.57
N GLY A 15 -6.07 -9.65 4.92
CA GLY A 15 -4.78 -9.54 5.59
C GLY A 15 -3.61 -9.88 4.66
N SER A 16 -2.43 -10.08 5.24
CA SER A 16 -1.29 -10.63 4.49
C SER A 16 -1.44 -12.14 4.26
N ARG A 17 -0.73 -12.73 3.29
CA ARG A 17 -0.77 -14.18 3.07
C ARG A 17 -0.38 -14.96 4.34
N ARG A 18 0.69 -14.54 5.02
CA ARG A 18 1.18 -15.17 6.27
C ARG A 18 0.21 -15.03 7.44
N GLU A 19 -0.43 -13.87 7.54
CA GLU A 19 -1.49 -13.65 8.53
C GLU A 19 -2.68 -14.58 8.29
N MET A 20 -3.09 -14.74 7.02
CA MET A 20 -4.14 -15.69 6.64
C MET A 20 -3.74 -17.15 6.88
N GLU A 21 -2.46 -17.50 6.69
CA GLU A 21 -1.94 -18.83 7.09
C GLU A 21 -2.10 -19.06 8.60
N GLY A 22 -1.80 -18.06 9.43
CA GLY A 22 -2.04 -18.14 10.88
C GLY A 22 -3.53 -18.28 11.24
N TYR A 23 -4.42 -17.62 10.50
CA TYR A 23 -5.88 -17.74 10.70
C TYR A 23 -6.38 -19.13 10.31
N ILE A 24 -5.89 -19.67 9.20
CA ILE A 24 -6.20 -21.03 8.75
C ILE A 24 -5.69 -22.05 9.79
N GLN A 25 -4.44 -21.90 10.24
CA GLN A 25 -3.83 -22.80 11.22
C GLN A 25 -4.54 -22.80 12.58
N SER A 26 -5.14 -21.67 12.96
CA SER A 26 -5.95 -21.55 14.19
C SER A 26 -7.42 -21.95 14.01
N GLY A 27 -7.80 -22.51 12.85
CA GLY A 27 -9.16 -22.99 12.59
C GLY A 27 -10.21 -21.88 12.45
N ARG A 28 -9.78 -20.64 12.22
CA ARG A 28 -10.65 -19.45 12.11
C ARG A 28 -11.26 -19.26 10.73
N VAL A 29 -10.86 -20.09 9.76
CA VAL A 29 -11.31 -20.03 8.37
C VAL A 29 -12.08 -21.29 8.02
N SER A 30 -13.25 -21.13 7.40
CA SER A 30 -14.05 -22.25 6.89
C SER A 30 -14.45 -22.05 5.44
N VAL A 31 -14.48 -23.13 4.67
CA VAL A 31 -14.98 -23.17 3.28
C VAL A 31 -16.18 -24.11 3.24
N ASN A 32 -17.35 -23.63 2.80
CA ASN A 32 -18.60 -24.39 2.77
C ASN A 32 -18.95 -25.05 4.12
N GLY A 33 -18.61 -24.38 5.23
CA GLY A 33 -18.85 -24.87 6.59
C GLY A 33 -17.80 -25.83 7.14
N VAL A 34 -16.80 -26.24 6.35
CA VAL A 34 -15.68 -27.10 6.81
C VAL A 34 -14.48 -26.23 7.17
N VAL A 35 -13.89 -26.45 8.35
CA VAL A 35 -12.69 -25.74 8.79
C VAL A 35 -11.52 -26.06 7.85
N ALA A 36 -10.92 -25.02 7.29
CA ALA A 36 -9.80 -25.14 6.35
C ALA A 36 -8.49 -25.47 7.07
N LYS A 37 -7.59 -26.16 6.37
CA LYS A 37 -6.24 -26.52 6.82
C LYS A 37 -5.17 -25.77 6.02
N LEU A 38 -3.99 -25.64 6.62
CA LEU A 38 -2.88 -24.96 5.96
C LEU A 38 -2.50 -25.72 4.68
N GLY A 39 -2.49 -25.01 3.56
CA GLY A 39 -2.23 -25.59 2.25
C GLY A 39 -3.47 -25.90 1.43
N ASP A 40 -4.67 -25.80 2.01
CA ASP A 40 -5.93 -25.94 1.27
C ASP A 40 -6.01 -24.95 0.10
N ARG A 41 -6.70 -25.39 -0.93
CA ARG A 41 -6.91 -24.62 -2.15
C ARG A 41 -8.41 -24.42 -2.37
N LEU A 42 -8.74 -23.30 -2.97
CA LEU A 42 -10.08 -22.98 -3.41
C LEU A 42 -10.17 -23.28 -4.90
N ASP A 43 -10.96 -24.30 -5.24
CA ASP A 43 -11.19 -24.73 -6.62
C ASP A 43 -12.44 -24.11 -7.22
N ASP A 44 -13.47 -23.98 -6.37
CA ASP A 44 -14.78 -23.44 -6.71
C ASP A 44 -14.85 -21.95 -6.32
N PRO A 45 -14.95 -21.03 -7.29
CA PRO A 45 -15.12 -19.60 -7.03
C PRO A 45 -16.43 -19.25 -6.30
N SER A 46 -17.44 -20.13 -6.36
CA SER A 46 -18.74 -19.93 -5.71
C SER A 46 -18.78 -20.41 -4.26
N ALA A 47 -17.69 -21.04 -3.79
CA ALA A 47 -17.61 -21.56 -2.44
C ALA A 47 -17.76 -20.46 -1.38
N LEU A 48 -18.55 -20.75 -0.35
CA LEU A 48 -18.81 -19.85 0.75
C LEU A 48 -17.64 -19.89 1.73
N VAL A 49 -16.78 -18.87 1.65
CA VAL A 49 -15.65 -18.72 2.56
C VAL A 49 -16.01 -17.79 3.72
N ARG A 50 -15.72 -18.22 4.94
CA ARG A 50 -15.90 -17.43 6.16
C ARG A 50 -14.58 -17.30 6.92
N VAL A 51 -14.38 -16.13 7.52
CA VAL A 51 -13.30 -15.86 8.48
C VAL A 51 -13.96 -15.39 9.77
N ASP A 52 -13.66 -16.04 10.89
CA ASP A 52 -14.30 -15.77 12.19
C ASP A 52 -15.84 -15.78 12.12
N GLY A 53 -16.39 -16.71 11.33
CA GLY A 53 -17.84 -16.84 11.11
C GLY A 53 -18.46 -15.81 10.16
N HIS A 54 -17.72 -14.79 9.72
CA HIS A 54 -18.21 -13.77 8.79
C HIS A 54 -17.90 -14.16 7.35
N THR A 55 -18.90 -14.06 6.47
CA THR A 55 -18.73 -14.32 5.03
C THR A 55 -17.76 -13.31 4.42
N VAL A 56 -16.78 -13.81 3.68
CA VAL A 56 -15.85 -13.00 2.90
C VAL A 56 -16.33 -12.96 1.45
N PRO A 57 -16.63 -11.78 0.89
CA PRO A 57 -16.95 -11.67 -0.52
C PRO A 57 -15.69 -12.00 -1.33
N LEU A 58 -15.72 -13.12 -2.03
CA LEU A 58 -14.66 -13.50 -2.95
C LEU A 58 -15.05 -13.04 -4.35
N SER A 59 -14.45 -11.95 -4.81
CA SER A 59 -14.52 -11.61 -6.23
C SER A 59 -13.69 -12.62 -7.02
N ALA A 60 -14.21 -13.09 -8.16
CA ALA A 60 -13.40 -13.89 -9.08
C ALA A 60 -12.16 -13.09 -9.47
N SER A 61 -11.02 -13.77 -9.67
CA SER A 61 -9.76 -13.15 -10.04
C SER A 61 -9.84 -12.32 -11.33
N SER A 62 -10.79 -12.64 -12.20
CA SER A 62 -11.07 -11.98 -13.47
C SER A 62 -11.84 -10.67 -13.34
N ASP A 63 -12.53 -10.45 -12.23
CA ASP A 63 -13.53 -9.38 -12.13
C ASP A 63 -13.00 -8.14 -11.39
N SER A 64 -11.86 -8.28 -10.70
CA SER A 64 -11.22 -7.17 -10.02
C SER A 64 -10.31 -6.40 -10.96
N VAL A 65 -10.67 -5.15 -11.26
CA VAL A 65 -9.84 -4.23 -12.05
C VAL A 65 -8.43 -4.11 -11.46
N CYS A 66 -7.40 -4.36 -12.27
CA CYS A 66 -6.01 -4.15 -11.90
C CYS A 66 -5.72 -2.65 -11.81
N ARG A 67 -5.57 -2.15 -10.58
CA ARG A 67 -5.26 -0.74 -10.30
C ARG A 67 -3.78 -0.60 -9.98
N VAL A 68 -3.17 0.50 -10.41
CA VAL A 68 -1.78 0.84 -10.06
C VAL A 68 -1.68 2.31 -9.65
N LEU A 69 -0.96 2.59 -8.57
CA LEU A 69 -0.62 3.94 -8.12
C LEU A 69 0.87 4.21 -8.35
N ALA A 70 1.18 5.41 -8.83
CA ALA A 70 2.50 5.99 -8.76
C ALA A 70 2.57 6.91 -7.53
N TYR A 71 3.45 6.59 -6.58
CA TYR A 71 3.63 7.31 -5.34
C TYR A 71 4.99 7.99 -5.28
N ASN A 72 5.03 9.27 -4.92
CA ASN A 72 6.27 9.97 -4.63
C ASN A 72 6.61 9.82 -3.14
N LYS A 73 7.25 8.70 -2.78
CA LYS A 73 7.62 8.40 -1.39
C LYS A 73 8.56 9.49 -0.83
N PRO A 74 8.26 10.11 0.32
CA PRO A 74 9.23 10.94 1.03
C PRO A 74 10.22 10.09 1.85
N GLU A 75 11.29 10.72 2.29
CA GLU A 75 12.15 10.17 3.34
C GLU A 75 11.38 10.07 4.67
N GLY A 76 11.80 9.16 5.54
CA GLY A 76 11.21 8.91 6.86
C GLY A 76 10.05 7.92 6.88
N GLU A 77 9.48 7.55 5.73
CA GLU A 77 8.44 6.52 5.66
C GLU A 77 9.00 5.13 5.43
N LEU A 78 8.46 4.15 6.15
CA LEU A 78 8.80 2.74 6.05
C LEU A 78 7.92 2.01 5.03
N CYS A 79 8.53 1.11 4.26
CA CYS A 79 7.81 0.20 3.36
C CYS A 79 7.32 -1.06 4.11
N THR A 80 6.54 -0.87 5.18
CA THR A 80 5.91 -1.95 5.96
C THR A 80 4.43 -1.67 6.17
N ARG A 81 3.61 -2.72 6.30
CA ARG A 81 2.17 -2.61 6.59
C ARG A 81 1.88 -2.27 8.05
N SER A 82 2.76 -2.71 8.94
CA SER A 82 2.66 -2.49 10.37
C SER A 82 4.07 -2.28 10.90
N ASP A 83 4.26 -1.19 11.62
CA ASP A 83 5.51 -0.89 12.32
C ASP A 83 5.24 -0.93 13.83
N PRO A 84 5.91 -1.81 14.60
CA PRO A 84 5.71 -1.92 16.05
C PRO A 84 5.99 -0.62 16.82
N GLU A 85 6.91 0.20 16.31
CA GLU A 85 7.28 1.49 16.91
C GLU A 85 6.32 2.63 16.49
N GLY A 86 5.33 2.35 15.63
CA GLY A 86 4.35 3.32 15.18
C GLY A 86 4.92 4.41 14.27
N ARG A 87 6.06 4.15 13.61
CA ARG A 87 6.63 5.06 12.60
C ARG A 87 5.75 5.09 11.36
N ARG A 88 5.87 6.18 10.60
CA ARG A 88 5.08 6.41 9.40
C ARG A 88 5.34 5.34 8.35
N THR A 89 4.28 4.87 7.72
CA THR A 89 4.36 3.89 6.63
C THR A 89 3.91 4.49 5.32
N VAL A 90 4.40 3.92 4.21
CA VAL A 90 3.97 4.29 2.87
C VAL A 90 2.48 4.00 2.60
N PHE A 91 1.81 3.21 3.44
CA PHE A 91 0.39 2.85 3.29
C PHE A 91 -0.57 3.82 3.96
N ASP A 92 -0.08 4.67 4.88
CA ASP A 92 -0.93 5.51 5.73
C ASP A 92 -1.78 6.51 4.91
N ARG A 93 -1.24 6.96 3.77
CA ARG A 93 -1.84 7.99 2.90
C ARG A 93 -2.52 7.47 1.64
N LEU A 94 -2.47 6.16 1.40
CA LEU A 94 -3.06 5.56 0.20
C LEU A 94 -4.60 5.56 0.28
N PRO A 95 -5.30 5.63 -0.87
CA PRO A 95 -6.75 5.60 -0.88
C PRO A 95 -7.25 4.26 -0.32
N LYS A 96 -8.28 4.31 0.53
CA LYS A 96 -8.87 3.09 1.09
C LYS A 96 -9.59 2.31 0.00
N LEU A 97 -9.46 0.99 0.08
CA LEU A 97 -10.14 0.04 -0.80
C LEU A 97 -11.12 -0.76 0.07
N LYS A 98 -12.30 -1.09 -0.46
CA LYS A 98 -13.32 -1.87 0.25
C LYS A 98 -12.97 -3.36 0.25
N ASP A 99 -12.82 -3.93 -0.94
CA ASP A 99 -12.68 -5.38 -1.14
C ASP A 99 -11.31 -5.78 -1.73
N ALA A 100 -10.30 -4.93 -1.51
CA ALA A 100 -8.96 -5.13 -2.04
C ALA A 100 -7.92 -4.44 -1.14
N ARG A 101 -6.63 -4.64 -1.45
CA ARG A 101 -5.54 -3.98 -0.72
C ARG A 101 -4.38 -3.59 -1.64
N TRP A 102 -3.71 -2.49 -1.32
CA TRP A 102 -2.51 -2.04 -2.05
C TRP A 102 -1.28 -2.90 -1.75
N VAL A 103 -0.70 -3.55 -2.76
CA VAL A 103 0.56 -4.26 -2.67
C VAL A 103 1.68 -3.34 -3.15
N ALA A 104 2.70 -3.14 -2.33
CA ALA A 104 3.90 -2.40 -2.71
C ALA A 104 4.71 -3.18 -3.75
N VAL A 105 5.15 -2.52 -4.82
CA VAL A 105 6.10 -3.07 -5.79
C VAL A 105 7.52 -2.74 -5.32
N GLY A 106 8.10 -3.69 -4.62
CA GLY A 106 9.42 -3.58 -4.00
C GLY A 106 9.40 -2.72 -2.75
N ARG A 107 10.60 -2.33 -2.31
CA ARG A 107 10.81 -1.46 -1.15
C ARG A 107 11.75 -0.33 -1.51
N LEU A 108 11.64 0.77 -0.78
CA LEU A 108 12.63 1.83 -0.73
C LEU A 108 13.01 2.03 0.74
N ASP A 109 14.28 2.26 1.00
CA ASP A 109 14.74 2.53 2.36
C ASP A 109 14.07 3.77 2.96
N ALA A 110 14.07 3.87 4.28
CA ALA A 110 13.53 5.01 4.99
C ALA A 110 14.14 6.34 4.51
N ASN A 111 15.45 6.36 4.26
CA ASN A 111 16.21 7.52 3.78
C ASN A 111 16.29 7.62 2.23
N THR A 112 15.43 6.90 1.53
CA THR A 112 15.32 6.97 0.06
C THR A 112 13.95 7.52 -0.32
N SER A 113 13.96 8.51 -1.21
CA SER A 113 12.75 9.14 -1.74
C SER A 113 12.44 8.69 -3.17
N GLY A 114 11.28 9.11 -3.68
CA GLY A 114 10.94 9.03 -5.10
C GLY A 114 9.90 7.97 -5.43
N LEU A 115 9.90 7.54 -6.69
CA LEU A 115 8.84 6.72 -7.26
C LEU A 115 8.72 5.37 -6.57
N MET A 116 7.51 5.07 -6.11
CA MET A 116 7.12 3.76 -5.62
C MET A 116 5.79 3.38 -6.22
N LEU A 117 5.69 2.16 -6.77
CA LEU A 117 4.44 1.68 -7.35
C LEU A 117 3.67 0.87 -6.30
N PHE A 118 2.35 1.00 -6.33
CA PHE A 118 1.43 0.13 -5.60
C PHE A 118 0.43 -0.46 -6.57
N THR A 119 0.01 -1.71 -6.39
CA THR A 119 -1.03 -2.32 -7.21
C THR A 119 -1.99 -3.18 -6.40
N THR A 120 -3.22 -3.34 -6.87
CA THR A 120 -4.15 -4.33 -6.30
C THR A 120 -3.86 -5.75 -6.79
N ASP A 121 -3.11 -5.90 -7.88
CA ASP A 121 -2.76 -7.20 -8.47
C ASP A 121 -1.42 -7.71 -7.91
N GLY A 122 -1.51 -8.70 -7.01
CA GLY A 122 -0.33 -9.31 -6.40
C GLY A 122 0.56 -10.11 -7.36
N GLU A 123 0.03 -10.55 -8.51
CA GLU A 123 0.82 -11.22 -9.54
C GLU A 123 1.68 -10.21 -10.30
N LEU A 124 1.08 -9.08 -10.69
CA LEU A 124 1.81 -7.96 -11.30
C LEU A 124 2.93 -7.47 -10.38
N ALA A 125 2.63 -7.26 -9.09
CA ALA A 125 3.64 -6.87 -8.11
C ALA A 125 4.79 -7.87 -8.04
N ASN A 126 4.48 -9.17 -7.97
CA ASN A 126 5.47 -10.23 -7.88
C ASN A 126 6.39 -10.24 -9.11
N ARG A 127 5.82 -10.20 -10.32
CA ARG A 127 6.60 -10.24 -11.56
C ARG A 127 7.49 -9.00 -11.72
N LEU A 128 6.98 -7.80 -11.43
CA LEU A 128 7.77 -6.57 -11.48
C LEU A 128 8.97 -6.60 -10.51
N MET A 129 8.80 -7.22 -9.34
CA MET A 129 9.87 -7.36 -8.34
C MET A 129 10.87 -8.47 -8.67
N HIS A 130 10.47 -9.50 -9.43
CA HIS A 130 11.28 -10.69 -9.60
C HIS A 130 12.55 -10.38 -10.42
N PRO A 131 13.77 -10.75 -9.94
CA PRO A 131 15.01 -10.44 -10.64
C PRO A 131 15.08 -10.97 -12.07
N SER A 132 14.42 -12.10 -12.36
CA SER A 132 14.38 -12.68 -13.72
C SER A 132 13.71 -11.77 -14.76
N ARG A 133 12.93 -10.77 -14.35
CA ARG A 133 12.32 -9.80 -15.27
C ARG A 133 13.23 -8.60 -15.54
N GLN A 134 14.34 -8.46 -14.80
CA GLN A 134 15.35 -7.42 -14.97
C GLN A 134 14.77 -6.01 -15.18
N VAL A 135 13.64 -5.72 -14.53
CA VAL A 135 12.96 -4.43 -14.72
C VAL A 135 13.86 -3.33 -14.21
N GLN A 136 14.19 -2.38 -15.08
CA GLN A 136 15.08 -1.28 -14.75
C GLN A 136 14.50 -0.36 -13.68
N ARG A 137 15.37 0.08 -12.77
CA ARG A 137 15.10 1.14 -11.79
C ARG A 137 16.19 2.19 -11.93
N GLU A 138 15.78 3.43 -12.14
CA GLU A 138 16.71 4.55 -12.27
C GLU A 138 16.67 5.42 -11.01
N TYR A 139 17.85 5.78 -10.54
CA TYR A 139 18.06 6.60 -9.38
C TYR A 139 18.84 7.85 -9.73
N MET A 140 18.34 9.00 -9.28
CA MET A 140 19.15 10.20 -9.12
C MET A 140 19.89 10.09 -7.78
N VAL A 141 21.21 10.05 -7.85
CA VAL A 141 22.11 9.88 -6.72
C VAL A 141 22.95 11.15 -6.59
N ARG A 142 22.97 11.73 -5.40
CA ARG A 142 24.00 12.73 -5.05
C ARG A 142 25.02 12.06 -4.16
N VAL A 143 26.27 12.13 -4.58
CA VAL A 143 27.41 11.58 -3.90
C VAL A 143 28.29 12.69 -3.31
N PHE A 144 29.03 12.36 -2.27
CA PHE A 144 30.04 13.21 -1.64
C PHE A 144 31.39 12.50 -1.67
N GLY A 145 32.34 13.12 -2.37
CA GLY A 145 33.68 12.59 -2.65
C GLY A 145 34.10 12.88 -4.09
N GLU A 146 35.38 12.70 -4.38
CA GLU A 146 35.91 12.82 -5.74
C GLU A 146 35.49 11.59 -6.56
N VAL A 147 35.00 11.81 -7.79
CA VAL A 147 34.63 10.75 -8.71
C VAL A 147 35.36 10.96 -10.02
N ASN A 148 36.18 9.98 -10.41
CA ASN A 148 36.84 9.95 -11.71
C ASN A 148 36.21 8.92 -12.65
N GLU A 149 36.59 8.97 -13.93
CA GLU A 149 36.05 8.07 -14.94
C GLU A 149 36.40 6.59 -14.72
N ASP A 150 37.57 6.30 -14.12
CA ASP A 150 37.97 4.92 -13.82
C ASP A 150 37.03 4.27 -12.81
N MET A 151 36.59 5.02 -11.80
CA MET A 151 35.61 4.56 -10.80
C MET A 151 34.27 4.23 -11.47
N VAL A 152 33.80 5.10 -12.37
CA VAL A 152 32.57 4.86 -13.13
C VAL A 152 32.71 3.61 -14.00
N ARG A 153 33.84 3.44 -14.69
CA ARG A 153 34.12 2.24 -15.50
C ARG A 153 34.09 0.96 -14.66
N LYS A 154 34.66 0.97 -13.45
CA LYS A 154 34.60 -0.17 -12.51
C LYS A 154 33.17 -0.48 -12.07
N LEU A 155 32.39 0.55 -11.74
CA LEU A 155 30.99 0.38 -11.32
C LEU A 155 30.09 -0.21 -12.40
N VAL A 156 30.38 0.08 -13.67
CA VAL A 156 29.66 -0.51 -14.82
C VAL A 156 30.18 -1.91 -15.16
N ALA A 157 31.50 -2.14 -15.06
CA ALA A 157 32.09 -3.46 -15.28
C ALA A 157 31.62 -4.50 -14.22
N GLY A 158 31.43 -4.03 -13.00
CA GLY A 158 30.99 -4.82 -11.85
C GLY A 158 32.04 -4.89 -10.75
N VAL A 159 31.56 -4.91 -9.51
CA VAL A 159 32.38 -4.92 -8.30
C VAL A 159 31.84 -5.96 -7.32
N GLU A 160 32.73 -6.53 -6.50
CA GLU A 160 32.35 -7.49 -5.47
C GLU A 160 31.67 -6.78 -4.29
N LEU A 161 30.49 -7.26 -3.91
CA LEU A 161 29.83 -6.90 -2.66
C LEU A 161 29.74 -8.14 -1.76
N GLU A 162 29.38 -7.97 -0.48
CA GLU A 162 29.25 -9.07 0.49
C GLU A 162 28.31 -10.21 0.05
N ASP A 163 27.30 -9.88 -0.76
CA ASP A 163 26.28 -10.81 -1.29
C ASP A 163 26.51 -11.14 -2.78
N GLY A 164 27.72 -10.92 -3.31
CA GLY A 164 28.16 -11.24 -4.67
C GLY A 164 28.43 -10.01 -5.56
N VAL A 165 28.84 -10.25 -6.81
CA VAL A 165 29.08 -9.19 -7.81
C VAL A 165 27.82 -8.36 -8.07
N ALA A 166 27.98 -7.04 -8.19
CA ALA A 166 26.93 -6.09 -8.57
C ALA A 166 27.47 -5.02 -9.52
N ARG A 167 26.61 -4.38 -10.31
CA ARG A 167 27.00 -3.31 -11.24
C ARG A 167 25.86 -2.32 -11.49
N PHE A 168 26.21 -1.15 -12.00
CA PHE A 168 25.25 -0.29 -12.69
C PHE A 168 25.13 -0.69 -14.17
N GLU A 169 23.91 -0.72 -14.68
CA GLU A 169 23.69 -0.91 -16.13
C GLU A 169 23.98 0.38 -16.91
N ASP A 170 23.82 1.54 -16.27
CA ASP A 170 24.12 2.84 -16.86
C ASP A 170 24.47 3.84 -15.75
N VAL A 171 25.37 4.77 -16.05
CA VAL A 171 25.81 5.84 -15.15
C VAL A 171 25.99 7.12 -15.97
N VAL A 172 25.14 8.11 -15.73
CA VAL A 172 25.16 9.40 -16.43
C VAL A 172 25.45 10.52 -15.45
N TYR A 173 26.50 11.29 -15.71
CA TYR A 173 26.83 12.48 -14.91
C TYR A 173 25.81 13.60 -15.16
N ALA A 174 25.29 14.19 -14.09
CA ALA A 174 24.25 15.22 -14.13
C ALA A 174 24.70 16.56 -13.52
N GLY A 175 26.01 16.75 -13.34
CA GLY A 175 26.60 17.95 -12.77
C GLY A 175 26.87 17.86 -11.27
N GLY A 176 27.50 18.89 -10.73
CA GLY A 176 27.96 18.92 -9.34
C GLY A 176 28.78 20.18 -9.06
N GLU A 177 28.95 20.48 -7.77
CA GLU A 177 29.76 21.61 -7.28
C GLU A 177 30.62 21.15 -6.10
N GLY A 178 31.91 21.51 -6.14
CA GLY A 178 32.89 21.05 -5.14
C GLY A 178 32.93 19.53 -5.06
N MET A 179 32.83 18.99 -3.84
CA MET A 179 32.82 17.53 -3.60
C MET A 179 31.45 16.87 -3.79
N ASN A 180 30.41 17.61 -4.19
CA ASN A 180 29.07 17.06 -4.36
C ASN A 180 28.75 16.87 -5.85
N HIS A 181 28.63 15.61 -6.27
CA HIS A 181 28.33 15.24 -7.64
C HIS A 181 26.99 14.53 -7.74
N THR A 182 26.26 14.75 -8.83
CA THR A 182 24.98 14.10 -9.11
C THR A 182 25.11 13.19 -10.31
N PHE A 183 24.58 11.98 -10.18
CA PHE A 183 24.54 10.98 -11.23
C PHE A 183 23.11 10.42 -11.37
N TYR A 184 22.74 10.03 -12.58
CA TYR A 184 21.66 9.08 -12.82
C TYR A 184 22.27 7.70 -12.99
N VAL A 185 21.75 6.71 -12.26
CA VAL A 185 22.23 5.33 -12.32
C VAL A 185 21.07 4.36 -12.50
N VAL A 186 21.29 3.31 -13.28
CA VAL A 186 20.30 2.26 -13.54
C VAL A 186 20.74 0.94 -12.92
N ILE A 187 19.82 0.27 -12.22
CA ILE A 187 19.96 -1.12 -11.76
C ILE A 187 18.77 -1.96 -12.23
N THR A 188 18.99 -3.25 -12.44
CA THR A 188 17.96 -4.23 -12.87
C THR A 188 17.59 -5.23 -11.79
N GLU A 189 18.35 -5.25 -10.70
CA GLU A 189 18.02 -5.97 -9.47
C GLU A 189 17.65 -4.97 -8.34
N GLY A 190 17.56 -5.47 -7.11
CA GLY A 190 17.04 -4.70 -5.97
C GLY A 190 17.52 -5.26 -4.65
N ARG A 191 18.83 -5.52 -4.57
CA ARG A 191 19.48 -6.00 -3.34
C ARG A 191 19.45 -4.91 -2.27
N ASN A 192 19.66 -5.32 -1.02
CA ASN A 192 19.62 -4.37 0.08
C ASN A 192 20.65 -3.25 -0.13
N ARG A 193 20.20 -1.99 -0.14
CA ARG A 193 21.05 -0.79 -0.24
C ARG A 193 22.05 -0.80 -1.41
N GLU A 194 21.75 -1.52 -2.48
CA GLU A 194 22.67 -1.84 -3.58
C GLU A 194 23.37 -0.61 -4.17
N VAL A 195 22.61 0.43 -4.55
CA VAL A 195 23.16 1.68 -5.09
C VAL A 195 24.18 2.32 -4.13
N ARG A 196 23.90 2.29 -2.82
CA ARG A 196 24.81 2.90 -1.82
C ARG A 196 26.09 2.08 -1.71
N ARG A 197 25.95 0.76 -1.61
CA ARG A 197 27.09 -0.16 -1.48
C ARG A 197 27.99 -0.11 -2.71
N LEU A 198 27.43 0.00 -3.91
CA LEU A 198 28.18 0.21 -5.14
C LEU A 198 29.07 1.46 -5.04
N TRP A 199 28.51 2.63 -4.73
CA TRP A 199 29.32 3.85 -4.55
C TRP A 199 30.34 3.76 -3.40
N GLU A 200 29.97 3.10 -2.29
CA GLU A 200 30.85 2.88 -1.14
C GLU A 200 32.08 2.04 -1.50
N THR A 201 31.98 1.09 -2.45
CA THR A 201 33.15 0.33 -2.94
C THR A 201 34.22 1.22 -3.59
N GLN A 202 33.84 2.40 -4.06
CA GLN A 202 34.75 3.37 -4.65
C GLN A 202 35.21 4.43 -3.62
N GLY A 203 34.90 4.24 -2.33
CA GLY A 203 35.27 5.19 -1.28
C GLY A 203 34.42 6.47 -1.26
N VAL A 204 33.24 6.43 -1.90
CA VAL A 204 32.35 7.61 -2.04
C VAL A 204 31.04 7.38 -1.30
N THR A 205 30.54 8.43 -0.64
CA THR A 205 29.32 8.34 0.17
C THR A 205 28.09 8.89 -0.57
N VAL A 206 26.94 8.24 -0.41
CA VAL A 206 25.67 8.71 -1.01
C VAL A 206 24.92 9.65 -0.04
N SER A 207 24.96 10.96 -0.33
CA SER A 207 24.26 11.97 0.47
C SER A 207 22.76 12.06 0.18
N ARG A 208 22.33 11.73 -1.05
CA ARG A 208 20.91 11.74 -1.43
C ARG A 208 20.61 10.66 -2.45
N LEU A 209 19.49 9.96 -2.25
CA LEU A 209 19.05 8.91 -3.17
C LEU A 209 17.56 9.09 -3.47
N LYS A 210 17.24 9.19 -4.76
CA LYS A 210 15.86 9.34 -5.23
C LYS A 210 15.60 8.44 -6.42
N ARG A 211 14.66 7.49 -6.30
CA ARG A 211 14.21 6.72 -7.47
C ARG A 211 13.38 7.62 -8.38
N VAL A 212 13.80 7.79 -9.62
CA VAL A 212 13.14 8.68 -10.59
C VAL A 212 12.37 7.91 -11.66
N ARG A 213 12.65 6.62 -11.85
CA ARG A 213 11.95 5.78 -12.83
C ARG A 213 11.90 4.31 -12.40
N TYR A 214 10.86 3.61 -12.84
CA TYR A 214 10.68 2.16 -12.70
C TYR A 214 10.08 1.61 -14.01
N GLY A 215 10.82 0.80 -14.76
CA GLY A 215 10.46 0.53 -16.17
C GLY A 215 10.47 1.84 -16.98
N ASP A 216 9.46 2.10 -17.81
CA ASP A 216 9.24 3.41 -18.44
C ASP A 216 8.22 4.28 -17.69
N ILE A 217 7.98 3.97 -16.41
CA ILE A 217 7.17 4.84 -15.55
C ILE A 217 8.08 5.83 -14.85
N TYR A 218 7.96 7.09 -15.23
CA TYR A 218 8.74 8.20 -14.67
C TYR A 218 8.02 8.83 -13.49
N LEU A 219 8.81 9.30 -12.52
CA LEU A 219 8.30 10.15 -11.46
C LEU A 219 7.90 11.51 -12.04
N GLU A 220 6.60 11.79 -12.02
CA GLU A 220 6.09 13.07 -12.49
C GLU A 220 6.67 14.24 -11.70
N LYS A 221 7.13 15.26 -12.44
CA LYS A 221 7.74 16.47 -11.85
C LYS A 221 6.78 17.24 -10.96
N ASP A 222 5.48 17.16 -11.24
CA ASP A 222 4.44 17.90 -10.54
C ASP A 222 3.77 17.11 -9.40
N LEU A 223 4.04 15.81 -9.27
CA LEU A 223 3.58 14.98 -8.15
C LEU A 223 4.36 15.37 -6.88
N PRO A 224 3.73 16.00 -5.87
CA PRO A 224 4.42 16.42 -4.66
C PRO A 224 4.91 15.22 -3.85
N ARG A 225 5.94 15.41 -3.02
CA ARG A 225 6.39 14.40 -2.07
C ARG A 225 5.21 13.98 -1.18
N GLY A 226 5.05 12.69 -0.99
CA GLY A 226 3.93 12.10 -0.28
C GLY A 226 2.59 12.09 -1.03
N GLY A 227 2.56 12.60 -2.26
CA GLY A 227 1.42 12.48 -3.16
C GLY A 227 1.48 11.18 -3.95
N TRP A 228 0.30 10.65 -4.29
CA TRP A 228 0.12 9.58 -5.26
C TRP A 228 -0.80 10.04 -6.38
N ARG A 229 -0.71 9.36 -7.52
CA ARG A 229 -1.72 9.36 -8.57
C ARG A 229 -2.08 7.93 -8.94
N GLU A 230 -3.29 7.75 -9.44
CA GLU A 230 -3.67 6.51 -10.08
C GLU A 230 -3.23 6.52 -11.55
N MET A 231 -2.71 5.39 -12.03
CA MET A 231 -2.18 5.23 -13.38
C MET A 231 -3.30 4.94 -14.38
N GLU A 232 -3.18 5.52 -15.57
CA GLU A 232 -4.14 5.27 -16.64
C GLU A 232 -4.01 3.86 -17.21
N LEU A 233 -5.06 3.38 -17.86
CA LEU A 233 -5.11 2.03 -18.41
C LEU A 233 -3.94 1.73 -19.35
N LYS A 234 -3.51 2.71 -20.14
CA LYS A 234 -2.32 2.59 -21.02
C LYS A 234 -1.05 2.30 -20.22
N GLU A 235 -0.84 3.00 -19.11
CA GLU A 235 0.34 2.82 -18.27
C GLU A 235 0.29 1.51 -17.47
N VAL A 236 -0.92 1.11 -17.04
CA VAL A 236 -1.15 -0.20 -16.41
C VAL A 236 -0.85 -1.32 -17.40
N ASN A 237 -1.34 -1.22 -18.64
CA ASN A 237 -1.12 -2.22 -19.68
C ASN A 237 0.34 -2.30 -20.11
N TYR A 238 1.03 -1.17 -20.20
CA TYR A 238 2.48 -1.16 -20.37
C TYR A 238 3.21 -2.00 -19.31
N LEU A 239 2.87 -1.80 -18.02
CA LEU A 239 3.48 -2.59 -16.94
C LEU A 239 3.11 -4.07 -17.03
N ARG A 240 1.89 -4.41 -17.45
CA ARG A 240 1.42 -5.79 -17.60
C ARG A 240 2.12 -6.50 -18.76
N GLU A 241 2.20 -5.85 -19.92
CA GLU A 241 2.87 -6.35 -21.12
C GLU A 241 4.36 -6.59 -20.87
N MET A 242 5.03 -5.66 -20.19
CA MET A 242 6.44 -5.80 -19.79
C MET A 242 6.72 -7.10 -19.02
N VAL A 243 5.75 -7.60 -18.25
CA VAL A 243 5.88 -8.82 -17.46
C VAL A 243 5.05 -9.97 -18.00
N GLU A 244 4.73 -9.95 -19.30
CA GLU A 244 4.00 -11.00 -20.03
C GLU A 244 2.64 -11.35 -19.40
N MET A 245 1.92 -10.32 -18.94
CA MET A 245 0.55 -10.45 -18.48
C MET A 245 -0.40 -9.93 -19.55
N LYS A 246 -1.59 -10.56 -19.62
CA LYS A 246 -2.67 -10.08 -20.51
C LYS A 246 -3.04 -8.63 -20.15
N PRO A 247 -3.30 -7.77 -21.14
CA PRO A 247 -3.71 -6.40 -20.89
C PRO A 247 -5.02 -6.38 -20.09
N GLU A 248 -5.16 -5.36 -19.26
CA GLU A 248 -6.38 -5.00 -18.58
C GLU A 248 -7.30 -4.24 -19.56
N SER A 249 -8.60 -4.49 -19.48
CA SER A 249 -9.61 -3.86 -20.34
C SER A 249 -10.43 -2.80 -19.61
N GLN A 250 -10.41 -2.81 -18.28
CA GLN A 250 -11.21 -1.93 -17.43
C GLN A 250 -10.35 -0.95 -16.65
N THR A 251 -10.92 0.21 -16.31
CA THR A 251 -10.30 1.18 -15.40
C THR A 251 -11.35 1.77 -14.48
N VAL A 252 -10.93 2.09 -13.25
CA VAL A 252 -11.77 2.80 -12.29
C VAL A 252 -11.65 4.32 -12.41
N ILE A 253 -10.72 4.82 -13.23
CA ILE A 253 -10.54 6.26 -13.43
C ILE A 253 -11.67 6.76 -14.33
N THR A 254 -12.49 7.66 -13.81
CA THR A 254 -13.57 8.30 -14.58
C THR A 254 -13.01 9.34 -15.56
N PRO A 255 -13.72 9.66 -16.67
CA PRO A 255 -13.35 10.75 -17.56
C PRO A 255 -13.26 12.11 -16.83
N GLU A 256 -14.07 12.36 -15.79
CA GLU A 256 -13.93 13.56 -14.96
C GLU A 256 -12.63 13.57 -14.15
N ASP A 257 -12.20 12.41 -13.62
CA ASP A 257 -10.94 12.29 -12.88
C ASP A 257 -9.73 12.50 -13.79
N GLN A 258 -9.81 12.01 -15.04
CA GLN A 258 -8.81 12.31 -16.07
C GLN A 258 -8.71 13.81 -16.34
N LYS A 259 -9.83 14.54 -16.41
CA LYS A 259 -9.85 16.00 -16.55
C LYS A 259 -9.36 16.73 -15.29
N ARG A 260 -9.63 16.18 -14.09
CA ARG A 260 -9.19 16.72 -12.79
C ARG A 260 -7.71 16.51 -12.49
N LYS A 261 -6.97 15.74 -13.29
CA LYS A 261 -5.51 15.50 -13.19
C LYS A 261 -4.67 16.75 -12.93
N LYS A 262 -5.18 17.95 -13.22
CA LYS A 262 -4.43 19.21 -13.14
C LYS A 262 -4.46 19.95 -11.80
N SER A 263 -5.20 19.51 -10.77
CA SER A 263 -5.21 20.25 -9.50
C SER A 263 -4.07 19.85 -8.56
N ARG A 264 -2.83 20.23 -8.91
CA ARG A 264 -1.64 20.16 -8.03
C ARG A 264 -1.94 20.70 -6.63
N GLN A 265 -2.76 21.75 -6.54
CA GLN A 265 -3.19 22.35 -5.29
C GLN A 265 -3.98 21.37 -4.41
N LYS A 266 -4.84 20.51 -4.96
CA LYS A 266 -5.58 19.53 -4.16
C LYS A 266 -4.67 18.46 -3.57
N ILE A 267 -3.75 17.89 -4.37
CA ILE A 267 -2.79 16.89 -3.88
C ILE A 267 -1.88 17.53 -2.82
N ARG A 268 -1.35 18.73 -3.08
CA ARG A 268 -0.54 19.48 -2.09
C ARG A 268 -1.32 19.79 -0.81
N ARG A 269 -2.58 20.24 -0.90
CA ARG A 269 -3.45 20.48 0.26
C ARG A 269 -3.77 19.20 1.02
N ALA A 270 -3.88 18.06 0.35
CA ALA A 270 -4.09 16.77 1.00
C ALA A 270 -2.82 16.31 1.74
N VAL A 271 -1.65 16.46 1.11
CA VAL A 271 -0.35 16.18 1.74
C VAL A 271 -0.13 17.08 2.96
N ARG A 272 -0.30 18.39 2.81
CA ARG A 272 -0.11 19.36 3.90
C ARG A 272 -1.03 19.09 5.10
N ARG A 273 -2.33 18.87 4.87
CA ARG A 273 -3.28 18.55 5.95
C ARG A 273 -2.93 17.25 6.70
N TYR A 274 -2.29 16.31 6.02
CA TYR A 274 -1.82 15.09 6.67
C TYR A 274 -0.58 15.35 7.53
N GLU A 275 0.37 16.13 7.02
CA GLU A 275 1.57 16.53 7.78
C GLU A 275 1.20 17.32 9.04
N GLU A 276 0.30 18.31 8.92
CA GLU A 276 -0.23 19.08 10.07
C GLU A 276 -0.88 18.17 11.13
N ARG A 277 -1.69 17.19 10.70
CA ARG A 277 -2.35 16.25 11.62
C ARG A 277 -1.33 15.38 12.39
N ILE A 278 -0.22 15.02 11.76
CA ILE A 278 0.82 14.21 12.41
C ILE A 278 1.57 15.02 13.46
N ASP A 279 1.94 16.26 13.14
CA ASP A 279 2.68 17.11 14.08
C ASP A 279 1.81 17.43 15.32
N ASP A 280 0.51 17.69 15.13
CA ASP A 280 -0.46 17.85 16.23
C ASP A 280 -0.57 16.60 17.14
N THR A 281 -0.31 15.40 16.60
CA THR A 281 -0.32 14.16 17.39
C THR A 281 0.99 13.90 18.12
N LYS A 282 2.10 14.53 17.71
CA LYS A 282 3.39 14.46 18.42
C LYS A 282 3.43 15.41 19.62
N ASP A 283 2.78 16.57 19.54
CA ASP A 283 2.79 17.60 20.61
C ASP A 283 1.76 17.37 21.73
N LYS A 284 0.91 16.35 21.65
CA LYS A 284 0.01 16.01 22.76
C LYS A 284 0.70 15.08 23.76
N PRO A 285 0.88 15.49 25.04
CA PRO A 285 1.46 14.61 26.05
C PRO A 285 0.59 13.36 26.23
N LYS A 286 1.25 12.20 26.37
CA LYS A 286 0.67 10.83 26.49
C LYS A 286 -0.34 10.63 27.65
N LYS A 287 -0.77 11.67 28.37
CA LYS A 287 -1.70 11.57 29.51
C LYS A 287 -3.17 11.33 29.13
N ALA A 288 -3.59 11.55 27.89
CA ALA A 288 -5.01 11.39 27.50
C ALA A 288 -5.44 9.92 27.19
N ARG A 289 -4.50 8.97 27.09
CA ARG A 289 -4.84 7.56 26.74
C ARG A 289 -5.22 6.70 27.96
N GLN A 290 -4.98 7.16 29.19
CA GLN A 290 -5.40 6.44 30.41
C GLN A 290 -6.80 6.82 30.90
N ALA A 291 -7.33 8.00 30.55
CA ALA A 291 -8.62 8.47 31.05
C ALA A 291 -9.85 7.86 30.35
N ARG A 292 -9.69 7.04 29.31
CA ARG A 292 -10.80 6.37 28.61
C ARG A 292 -10.96 4.88 28.93
N ARG A 293 -10.15 4.33 29.86
CA ARG A 293 -10.26 2.92 30.32
C ARG A 293 -10.77 2.76 31.75
N GLY A 294 -11.14 3.84 32.44
CA GLY A 294 -11.67 3.80 33.81
C GLY A 294 -13.07 4.43 33.91
N ASN A 295 -14.07 3.78 33.31
CA ASN A 295 -15.45 3.83 33.81
C ASN A 295 -16.31 2.82 33.02
N ALA A 296 -16.14 1.55 33.35
CA ALA A 296 -17.20 0.57 33.19
C ALA A 296 -17.79 0.36 34.58
N PRO A 297 -19.08 0.63 34.83
CA PRO A 297 -19.69 0.31 36.11
C PRO A 297 -19.77 -1.22 36.24
N ALA A 298 -19.25 -1.72 37.35
CA ALA A 298 -19.26 -3.12 37.73
C ALA A 298 -20.69 -3.62 37.92
N ALA A 299 -21.04 -4.71 37.25
CA ALA A 299 -22.22 -5.50 37.56
C ALA A 299 -21.93 -6.38 38.79
N GLY A 300 -22.78 -6.27 39.82
CA GLY A 300 -22.82 -7.15 40.99
C GLY A 300 -24.25 -7.31 41.51
N PRO A 301 -24.59 -8.43 42.19
CA PRO A 301 -25.86 -9.13 41.96
C PRO A 301 -26.84 -9.19 43.15
N LYS A 302 -28.04 -9.78 42.90
CA LYS A 302 -29.14 -10.21 43.81
C LYS A 302 -30.20 -9.14 44.12
N GLY A 303 -31.52 -9.37 44.24
CA GLY A 303 -32.40 -10.54 44.19
C GLY A 303 -33.87 -10.13 44.54
N SER A 304 -34.85 -10.88 44.03
CA SER A 304 -36.22 -11.18 44.53
C SER A 304 -37.21 -10.12 45.13
N GLY A 305 -38.24 -9.75 44.33
CA GLY A 305 -39.72 -9.63 44.63
C GLY A 305 -40.29 -8.58 45.63
N PRO A 306 -41.63 -8.32 45.71
CA PRO A 306 -42.75 -8.48 44.74
C PRO A 306 -43.73 -7.25 44.60
N LYS A 307 -44.62 -7.34 43.59
CA LYS A 307 -45.91 -6.63 43.23
C LYS A 307 -46.55 -5.55 44.13
N LYS A 308 -47.11 -4.51 43.47
CA LYS A 308 -48.47 -3.88 43.58
C LYS A 308 -48.50 -2.63 42.65
N GLY A 309 -49.54 -2.20 41.90
CA GLY A 309 -50.92 -2.59 41.62
C GLY A 309 -51.60 -1.45 40.80
N ASN A 310 -52.61 -1.78 39.96
CA ASN A 310 -53.75 -0.95 39.47
C ASN A 310 -53.50 0.44 38.83
N GLN A 311 -54.26 0.99 37.86
CA GLN A 311 -55.56 0.71 37.25
C GLN A 311 -55.69 1.59 35.98
N ARG A 312 -56.47 1.14 34.99
CA ARG A 312 -57.02 1.97 33.88
C ARG A 312 -58.32 2.67 34.31
N PRO A 313 -58.72 3.77 33.65
CA PRO A 313 -59.97 3.73 32.83
C PRO A 313 -59.86 4.57 31.51
N VAL A 314 -60.32 4.08 30.35
CA VAL A 314 -61.66 4.17 29.69
C VAL A 314 -62.07 5.57 29.19
N ALA A 315 -62.45 5.62 27.89
CA ALA A 315 -62.84 6.78 27.06
C ALA A 315 -64.28 7.30 27.30
N PRO A 316 -64.72 8.35 26.57
CA PRO A 316 -65.70 8.07 25.50
C PRO A 316 -65.56 8.92 24.20
N ARG A 317 -66.25 8.44 23.15
CA ARG A 317 -66.40 8.98 21.78
C ARG A 317 -67.54 10.03 21.68
N GLY A 318 -67.51 10.86 20.63
CA GLY A 318 -68.74 11.45 20.06
C GLY A 318 -68.61 12.23 18.75
N LYS A 319 -69.26 11.71 17.68
CA LYS A 319 -69.96 12.35 16.53
C LYS A 319 -69.15 13.29 15.58
N GLY A 320 -69.25 13.33 14.25
CA GLY A 320 -70.07 12.64 13.24
C GLY A 320 -70.53 13.57 12.09
N LYS A 321 -69.72 13.74 11.01
CA LYS A 321 -70.04 14.12 9.58
C LYS A 321 -70.75 15.48 9.27
N PRO A 322 -70.85 15.98 7.99
CA PRO A 322 -70.56 15.34 6.68
C PRO A 322 -69.73 16.14 5.63
N ARG A 323 -69.45 15.41 4.53
CA ARG A 323 -69.00 15.76 3.17
C ARG A 323 -69.52 17.07 2.57
N THR A 324 -68.70 17.71 1.71
CA THR A 324 -68.96 17.90 0.26
C THR A 324 -67.69 18.28 -0.51
N ARG A 325 -67.60 17.74 -1.74
CA ARG A 325 -66.68 18.15 -2.81
C ARG A 325 -67.29 19.33 -3.57
N LYS A 326 -66.44 20.21 -4.09
CA LYS A 326 -66.52 20.67 -5.48
C LYS A 326 -65.11 20.85 -6.01
#